data_AF-A0A8J3D2D4-F1
#
_entry.id   AF-A0A8J3D2D4-F1
#
_cell.length_a   1.000
_cell.length_b   1.000
_cell.length_c   1.000
_cell.angle_alpha   90.00
_cell.angle_beta   90.00
_cell.angle_gamma   90.00
#
_symmetry.space_group_name_H-M   'P 1'
#
loop_
_entity.id
_entity.type
_entity.pdbx_description
1 polymer ?
#
loop_
_entity_poly.entity_id
_entity_poly.type
_entity_poly.pdbx_seq_one_letter_code
_entity_poly.pdbx_strand_id
1 'polypeptide(L)'
;MTEQWIIKDIEKHIAHRNRVVIIDPSGECAYLLPCIEKQNYTILKTETSNKEEWQRIKEELMLRYEAESKHKAEKVVFYVTRPKTELSFLFDYCFTHGCVDLSNPVEWLRKKLFTGTGHQITLENPMLLTAAKLGIGKDLAWWKKILQNLEELVSIEDELIPFLSTPESFSKGKEADVKRLFEEKLVDLLGQTYRKVPAKTLAIEVSSKITAKICFALSASLYFQKCFYPLT
;
A
#
# COMPACT_ATOMS: atom_id res chain seq x y z
N MET A 1 6.08 10.07 2.55
CA MET A 1 6.58 10.66 1.28
C MET A 1 5.58 10.56 0.14
N THR A 2 4.93 9.42 -0.06
CA THR A 2 3.99 9.18 -1.16
C THR A 2 2.82 10.15 -1.13
N GLU A 3 2.35 10.48 0.08
CA GLU A 3 1.39 11.54 0.34
C GLU A 3 1.88 12.92 -0.15
N GLN A 4 3.15 13.26 0.08
CA GLN A 4 3.71 14.54 -0.36
C GLN A 4 3.83 14.62 -1.88
N TRP A 5 4.15 13.52 -2.56
CA TRP A 5 4.23 13.49 -4.02
C TRP A 5 2.87 13.65 -4.68
N ILE A 6 1.84 12.96 -4.17
CA ILE A 6 0.49 13.10 -4.72
C ILE A 6 -0.06 14.51 -4.46
N ILE A 7 0.19 15.07 -3.28
CA ILE A 7 -0.20 16.44 -2.94
C ILE A 7 0.48 17.45 -3.87
N LYS A 8 1.79 17.31 -4.11
CA LYS A 8 2.51 18.19 -5.05
C LYS A 8 1.97 18.09 -6.48
N ASP A 9 1.62 16.88 -6.93
CA ASP A 9 1.02 16.69 -8.24
C ASP A 9 -0.36 17.36 -8.31
N ILE A 10 -1.19 17.17 -7.28
CA ILE A 10 -2.49 17.83 -7.14
C ILE A 10 -2.32 19.36 -7.12
N GLU A 11 -1.41 19.90 -6.32
CA GLU A 11 -1.14 21.34 -6.21
C GLU A 11 -0.70 21.95 -7.55
N LYS A 12 0.13 21.24 -8.31
CA LYS A 12 0.56 21.68 -9.65
C LYS A 12 -0.63 21.89 -10.59
N HIS A 13 -1.65 21.05 -10.50
CA HIS A 13 -2.85 21.17 -11.33
C HIS A 13 -3.85 22.18 -10.74
N ILE A 14 -4.04 22.16 -9.42
CA ILE A 14 -4.97 23.04 -8.71
C ILE A 14 -4.54 24.51 -8.74
N ALA A 15 -3.24 24.80 -8.81
CA ALA A 15 -2.72 26.17 -8.87
C ALA A 15 -3.30 27.00 -10.03
N HIS A 16 -3.74 26.34 -11.11
CA HIS A 16 -4.32 27.01 -12.27
C HIS A 16 -5.84 27.15 -12.19
N ARG A 17 -6.52 26.10 -11.73
CA ARG A 17 -7.97 26.06 -11.53
C ARG A 17 -8.21 25.14 -10.34
N ASN A 18 -9.00 25.56 -9.35
CA ASN A 18 -9.22 24.87 -8.06
C ASN A 18 -9.82 23.44 -8.13
N ARG A 19 -9.61 22.68 -9.21
CA ARG A 19 -10.22 21.39 -9.52
C ARG A 19 -9.18 20.48 -10.13
N VAL A 20 -9.20 19.21 -9.75
CA VAL A 20 -8.36 18.18 -10.39
C VAL A 20 -9.12 16.85 -10.43
N VAL A 21 -8.88 16.06 -11.48
CA VAL A 21 -9.41 14.70 -11.59
C VAL A 21 -8.27 13.70 -11.37
N ILE A 22 -8.50 12.74 -10.50
CA ILE A 22 -7.62 11.59 -10.23
C ILE A 22 -8.29 10.36 -10.81
N ILE A 23 -7.59 9.69 -11.72
CA ILE A 23 -8.07 8.45 -12.37
C ILE A 23 -7.30 7.29 -11.75
N ASP A 24 -7.99 6.44 -10.99
CA ASP A 24 -7.44 5.22 -10.38
C ASP A 24 -8.38 4.03 -10.65
N PRO A 25 -8.30 3.40 -11.84
CA PRO A 25 -9.18 2.32 -12.24
C PRO A 25 -8.99 1.04 -11.39
N SER A 26 -7.81 0.84 -10.80
CA SER A 26 -7.53 -0.31 -9.93
C SER A 26 -7.98 -0.08 -8.49
N GLY A 27 -8.16 1.18 -8.08
CA GLY A 27 -8.50 1.56 -6.71
C GLY A 27 -7.35 1.34 -5.73
N GLU A 28 -6.16 1.01 -6.23
CA GLU A 28 -4.98 0.70 -5.41
C GLU A 28 -4.43 1.93 -4.70
N CYS A 29 -4.74 3.15 -5.17
CA CYS A 29 -4.34 4.42 -4.55
C CYS A 29 -5.38 4.99 -3.57
N ALA A 30 -6.46 4.25 -3.28
CA ALA A 30 -7.49 4.70 -2.34
C ALA A 30 -6.93 5.03 -0.94
N TYR A 31 -5.80 4.44 -0.54
CA TYR A 31 -5.11 4.72 0.72
C TYR A 31 -4.60 6.17 0.84
N LEU A 32 -4.47 6.90 -0.28
CA LEU A 32 -4.04 8.30 -0.30
C LEU A 32 -5.19 9.27 -0.01
N LEU A 33 -6.46 8.84 -0.15
CA LEU A 33 -7.64 9.70 0.02
C LEU A 33 -7.72 10.35 1.41
N PRO A 34 -7.50 9.63 2.53
CA PRO A 34 -7.51 10.25 3.86
C PRO A 34 -6.40 11.28 4.05
N CYS A 35 -5.28 11.15 3.33
CA CYS A 35 -4.19 12.13 3.39
C CYS A 35 -4.56 13.42 2.66
N ILE A 36 -5.34 13.31 1.58
CA ILE A 36 -5.83 14.44 0.79
C ILE A 36 -6.96 15.16 1.56
N GLU A 37 -7.91 14.44 2.16
CA GLU A 37 -8.99 15.03 2.99
C GLU A 37 -8.43 15.90 4.14
N LYS A 38 -7.32 15.47 4.76
CA LYS A 38 -6.64 16.22 5.84
C LYS A 38 -6.09 17.58 5.42
N GLN A 39 -5.95 17.85 4.13
CA GLN A 39 -5.44 19.11 3.60
C GLN A 39 -6.55 20.07 3.13
N ASN A 40 -7.77 19.89 3.63
CA ASN A 40 -8.96 20.69 3.30
C ASN A 40 -9.35 20.62 1.81
N TYR A 41 -9.18 19.45 1.18
CA TYR A 41 -9.69 19.18 -0.16
C TYR A 41 -11.04 18.47 -0.07
N THR A 42 -12.00 18.92 -0.87
CA THR A 42 -13.31 18.26 -1.00
C THR A 42 -13.18 17.12 -2.00
N ILE A 43 -13.30 15.88 -1.54
CA ILE A 43 -13.20 14.69 -2.40
C ILE A 43 -14.59 14.26 -2.84
N LEU A 44 -14.79 14.22 -4.16
CA LEU A 44 -15.98 13.69 -4.80
C LEU A 44 -15.63 12.37 -5.49
N LYS A 45 -16.30 11.27 -5.09
CA LYS A 45 -15.98 9.91 -5.56
C LYS A 45 -17.06 9.41 -6.51
N THR A 46 -16.65 8.66 -7.54
CA THR A 46 -17.59 7.90 -8.38
C THR A 46 -17.88 6.53 -7.78
N GLU A 47 -19.15 6.12 -7.81
CA GLU A 47 -19.62 4.82 -7.38
C GLU A 47 -19.30 3.74 -8.43
N THR A 48 -18.65 2.65 -8.00
CA THR A 48 -18.31 1.52 -8.88
C THR A 48 -19.53 0.65 -9.21
N SER A 49 -20.66 0.84 -8.51
CA SER A 49 -21.88 0.03 -8.65
C SER A 49 -22.69 0.34 -9.93
N ASN A 50 -22.50 1.51 -10.53
CA ASN A 50 -23.23 1.95 -11.73
C ASN A 50 -22.65 1.31 -13.00
N LYS A 51 -23.34 0.30 -13.53
CA LYS A 51 -22.93 -0.45 -14.72
C LYS A 51 -23.45 0.15 -16.02
N GLU A 52 -24.58 0.85 -15.98
CA GLU A 52 -25.23 1.40 -17.18
C GLU A 52 -24.69 2.78 -17.52
N GLU A 53 -24.40 3.01 -18.80
CA GLU A 53 -23.78 4.25 -19.29
C GLU A 53 -24.54 5.52 -18.88
N TRP A 54 -25.88 5.51 -18.96
CA TRP A 54 -26.69 6.66 -18.56
C TRP A 54 -26.61 6.98 -17.06
N GLN A 55 -26.44 5.97 -16.20
CA GLN A 55 -26.26 6.17 -14.75
C GLN A 55 -24.92 6.85 -14.48
N ARG A 56 -23.88 6.41 -15.19
CA ARG A 56 -22.54 6.97 -15.12
C ARG A 56 -22.52 8.43 -15.56
N ILE A 57 -23.14 8.73 -16.69
CA ILE A 57 -23.28 10.09 -17.22
C ILE A 57 -24.04 10.99 -16.24
N LYS A 58 -25.16 10.50 -15.70
CA LYS A 58 -25.97 11.24 -14.72
C LYS A 58 -25.17 11.54 -13.45
N GLU A 59 -24.44 10.56 -12.94
CA GLU A 59 -23.58 10.70 -11.78
C GLU A 59 -22.48 11.75 -12.02
N GLU A 60 -21.73 11.64 -13.12
CA GLU A 60 -20.68 12.61 -13.47
C GLU A 60 -21.23 14.04 -13.58
N LEU A 61 -22.43 14.19 -14.15
CA LEU A 61 -23.13 15.46 -14.24
C LEU A 61 -23.51 16.00 -12.86
N MET A 62 -23.97 15.15 -11.94
CA MET A 62 -24.31 15.53 -10.57
C MET A 62 -23.07 15.92 -9.76
N LEU A 63 -21.96 15.19 -9.90
CA LEU A 63 -20.67 15.53 -9.26
C LEU A 63 -20.17 16.89 -9.77
N ARG A 64 -20.29 17.14 -11.07
CA ARG A 64 -19.97 18.44 -11.67
C ARG A 64 -20.85 19.54 -11.11
N TYR A 65 -22.17 19.32 -11.07
CA TYR A 65 -23.12 20.29 -10.53
C TYR A 65 -22.83 20.60 -9.06
N GLU A 66 -22.52 19.59 -8.25
CA GLU A 66 -22.16 19.75 -6.84
C GLU A 66 -20.88 20.58 -6.67
N ALA A 67 -19.85 20.27 -7.46
CA ALA A 67 -18.61 21.04 -7.45
C ALA A 67 -18.82 22.50 -7.92
N GLU A 68 -19.65 22.73 -8.95
CA GLU A 68 -19.94 24.07 -9.49
C GLU A 68 -20.95 24.87 -8.65
N SER A 69 -21.79 24.22 -7.86
CA SER A 69 -22.85 24.90 -7.10
C SER A 69 -22.47 25.10 -5.64
N LYS A 70 -22.05 24.03 -4.95
CA LYS A 70 -21.74 24.05 -3.52
C LYS A 70 -20.29 24.46 -3.25
N HIS A 71 -19.36 24.02 -4.09
CA HIS A 71 -17.92 24.14 -3.85
C HIS A 71 -17.22 25.12 -4.84
N LYS A 72 -17.84 26.29 -5.11
CA LYS A 72 -17.31 27.27 -6.09
C LYS A 72 -15.93 27.81 -5.74
N ALA A 73 -15.68 28.09 -4.46
CA ALA A 73 -14.43 28.68 -3.97
C ALA A 73 -13.46 27.63 -3.38
N GLU A 74 -13.89 26.38 -3.28
CA GLU A 74 -13.13 25.31 -2.63
C GLU A 74 -12.30 24.51 -3.63
N LYS A 75 -11.27 23.83 -3.12
CA LYS A 75 -10.41 22.95 -3.91
C LYS A 75 -11.05 21.57 -3.98
N VAL A 76 -11.55 21.20 -5.15
CA VAL A 76 -12.28 19.94 -5.37
C VAL A 76 -11.40 18.91 -6.08
N VAL A 77 -11.34 17.71 -5.53
CA VAL A 77 -10.64 16.56 -6.11
C VAL A 77 -11.69 15.52 -6.50
N PHE A 78 -11.79 15.24 -7.80
CA PHE A 78 -12.63 14.14 -8.29
C PHE A 78 -11.81 12.85 -8.27
N TYR A 79 -12.24 11.85 -7.52
CA TYR A 79 -11.61 10.54 -7.50
C TYR A 79 -12.46 9.55 -8.28
N VAL A 80 -11.87 8.99 -9.33
CA VAL A 80 -12.57 8.15 -10.29
C VAL A 80 -11.97 6.75 -10.31
N THR A 81 -12.81 5.76 -10.04
CA THR A 81 -12.44 4.33 -10.03
C THR A 81 -12.63 3.64 -11.39
N ARG A 82 -12.78 4.43 -12.46
CA ARG A 82 -13.09 3.94 -13.81
C ARG A 82 -11.98 4.30 -14.78
N PRO A 83 -11.76 3.50 -15.83
CA PRO A 83 -10.76 3.83 -16.84
C PRO A 83 -11.15 5.09 -17.61
N LYS A 84 -10.13 5.81 -18.07
CA LYS A 84 -10.29 7.10 -18.78
C LYS A 84 -11.23 7.02 -19.99
N THR A 85 -11.32 5.86 -20.65
CA THR A 85 -12.16 5.61 -21.84
C THR A 85 -13.65 5.56 -21.54
N GLU A 86 -14.04 5.35 -20.27
CA GLU A 86 -15.44 5.26 -19.84
C GLU A 86 -15.96 6.59 -19.26
N LEU A 87 -15.11 7.63 -19.23
CA LEU A 87 -15.46 8.94 -18.70
C LEU A 87 -16.03 9.84 -19.79
N SER A 88 -17.04 10.62 -19.43
CA SER A 88 -17.67 11.59 -20.33
C SER A 88 -17.42 13.02 -19.85
N PHE A 89 -18.18 13.51 -18.88
CA PHE A 89 -18.03 14.89 -18.39
C PHE A 89 -16.77 15.09 -17.55
N LEU A 90 -16.37 14.08 -16.79
CA LEU A 90 -15.11 14.16 -16.03
C LEU A 90 -13.88 14.11 -16.94
N PHE A 91 -14.01 13.51 -18.14
CA PHE A 91 -12.94 13.53 -19.15
C PHE A 91 -12.65 14.96 -19.60
N ASP A 92 -13.66 15.78 -19.88
CA ASP A 92 -13.46 17.19 -20.25
C ASP A 92 -12.73 17.98 -19.14
N TYR A 93 -13.02 17.68 -17.88
CA TYR A 93 -12.31 18.25 -16.73
C TYR A 93 -10.85 17.81 -16.65
N CYS A 94 -10.51 16.58 -17.05
CA CYS A 94 -9.12 16.14 -17.15
C CYS A 94 -8.30 17.03 -18.10
N PHE A 95 -8.89 17.49 -19.22
CA PHE A 95 -8.20 18.37 -20.17
C PHE A 95 -8.20 19.83 -19.74
N THR A 96 -9.28 20.30 -19.12
CA THR A 96 -9.49 21.74 -18.86
C THR A 96 -9.01 22.19 -17.48
N HIS A 97 -8.96 21.32 -16.48
CA HIS A 97 -8.59 21.67 -15.10
C HIS A 97 -7.36 20.91 -14.59
N GLY A 98 -7.11 19.71 -15.10
CA GLY A 98 -5.92 18.91 -14.80
C GLY A 98 -6.25 17.48 -14.42
N CYS A 99 -5.35 16.57 -14.76
CA CYS A 99 -5.53 15.14 -14.62
C CYS A 99 -4.29 14.52 -13.97
N VAL A 100 -4.50 13.83 -12.86
CA VAL A 100 -3.50 12.93 -12.28
C VAL A 100 -3.92 11.51 -12.67
N ASP A 101 -3.20 10.97 -13.65
CA ASP A 101 -3.44 9.61 -14.13
C ASP A 101 -2.66 8.61 -13.26
N LEU A 102 -3.39 7.84 -12.46
CA LEU A 102 -2.88 6.74 -11.64
C LEU A 102 -3.33 5.39 -12.21
N SER A 103 -3.65 5.31 -13.51
CA SER A 103 -3.99 4.03 -14.17
C SER A 103 -2.90 2.97 -14.03
N ASN A 104 -1.64 3.39 -13.91
CA ASN A 104 -0.53 2.54 -13.51
C ASN A 104 0.21 3.16 -12.32
N PRO A 105 -0.22 2.84 -11.08
CA PRO A 105 0.33 3.46 -9.88
C PRO A 105 1.79 3.06 -9.64
N VAL A 106 2.19 1.87 -10.10
CA VAL A 106 3.57 1.37 -10.02
C VAL A 106 4.49 2.25 -10.86
N GLU A 107 4.12 2.54 -12.10
CA GLU A 107 4.94 3.41 -12.97
C GLU A 107 5.03 4.83 -12.46
N TRP A 108 3.92 5.38 -11.95
CA TRP A 108 3.92 6.70 -11.31
C TRP A 108 4.91 6.73 -10.13
N LEU A 109 4.82 5.75 -9.21
CA LEU A 109 5.78 5.60 -8.11
C LEU A 109 7.22 5.48 -8.60
N ARG A 110 7.45 4.65 -9.63
CA ARG A 110 8.80 4.45 -10.18
C ARG A 110 9.39 5.76 -10.70
N LYS A 111 8.62 6.55 -11.44
CA LYS A 111 9.07 7.87 -11.93
C LYS A 111 9.38 8.83 -10.78
N LYS A 112 8.54 8.87 -9.74
CA LYS A 112 8.75 9.75 -8.56
C LYS A 112 9.99 9.35 -7.77
N LEU A 113 10.15 8.05 -7.50
CA LEU A 113 11.29 7.50 -6.80
C LEU A 113 12.58 7.70 -7.59
N PHE A 114 12.56 7.45 -8.91
CA PHE A 114 13.72 7.71 -9.77
C PHE A 114 14.11 9.20 -9.76
N THR A 115 13.13 10.10 -9.86
CA THR A 115 13.39 11.55 -9.80
C THR A 115 13.95 11.99 -8.44
N GLY A 116 13.47 11.39 -7.34
CA GLY A 116 13.87 11.76 -5.99
C GLY A 116 15.17 11.11 -5.50
N THR A 117 15.48 9.89 -5.96
CA THR A 117 16.62 9.10 -5.47
C THR A 117 17.71 8.90 -6.52
N GLY A 118 17.40 9.00 -7.81
CA GLY A 118 18.30 8.68 -8.92
C GLY A 118 18.61 7.19 -9.08
N HIS A 119 17.99 6.31 -8.29
CA HIS A 119 18.26 4.87 -8.32
C HIS A 119 17.25 4.13 -9.21
N GLN A 120 17.73 3.14 -9.96
CA GLN A 120 16.86 2.23 -10.69
C GLN A 120 16.19 1.25 -9.72
N ILE A 121 14.87 1.14 -9.80
CA ILE A 121 14.06 0.37 -8.85
C ILE A 121 14.01 -1.08 -9.33
N THR A 122 14.64 -1.97 -8.56
CA THR A 122 14.65 -3.42 -8.79
C THR A 122 13.50 -4.15 -8.08
N LEU A 123 12.75 -3.46 -7.21
CA LEU A 123 11.62 -4.01 -6.49
C LEU A 123 10.50 -4.45 -7.45
N GLU A 124 9.91 -5.59 -7.13
CA GLU A 124 8.73 -6.11 -7.81
C GLU A 124 7.52 -5.18 -7.60
N ASN A 125 6.61 -5.17 -8.58
CA ASN A 125 5.41 -4.35 -8.57
C ASN A 125 4.57 -4.46 -7.28
N PRO A 126 4.22 -5.67 -6.77
CA PRO A 126 3.46 -5.80 -5.53
C PRO A 126 4.22 -5.31 -4.29
N MET A 127 5.54 -5.52 -4.24
CA MET A 127 6.37 -5.02 -3.15
C MET A 127 6.43 -3.50 -3.17
N LEU A 128 6.49 -2.87 -4.35
CA LEU A 128 6.53 -1.42 -4.47
C LEU A 128 5.24 -0.75 -4.00
N LEU A 129 4.08 -1.34 -4.31
CA LEU A 129 2.78 -0.85 -3.84
C LEU A 129 2.64 -1.00 -2.32
N THR A 130 3.06 -2.14 -1.79
CA THR A 130 3.11 -2.37 -0.33
C THR A 130 4.03 -1.36 0.36
N ALA A 131 5.20 -1.09 -0.23
CA ALA A 131 6.13 -0.06 0.23
C ALA A 131 5.51 1.33 0.20
N ALA A 132 4.71 1.65 -0.82
CA ALA A 132 4.06 2.94 -0.94
C ALA A 132 2.99 3.18 0.13
N LYS A 133 2.26 2.12 0.49
CA LYS A 133 1.27 2.10 1.58
C LYS A 133 1.93 2.23 2.95
N LEU A 134 3.01 1.48 3.20
CA LEU A 134 3.77 1.56 4.46
C LEU A 134 4.60 2.85 4.57
N GLY A 135 4.96 3.44 3.44
CA GLY A 135 5.76 4.65 3.32
C GLY A 135 5.00 5.96 3.56
N ILE A 136 3.72 5.90 3.94
CA ILE A 136 2.94 7.09 4.31
C ILE A 136 3.57 7.70 5.56
N GLY A 137 3.98 8.98 5.48
CA GLY A 137 4.64 9.69 6.57
C GLY A 137 6.13 9.35 6.77
N LYS A 138 6.69 8.38 6.03
CA LYS A 138 8.13 8.12 5.99
C LYS A 138 8.86 9.14 5.09
N ASP A 139 10.18 9.23 5.22
CA ASP A 139 11.04 10.18 4.48
C ASP A 139 11.78 9.51 3.30
N LEU A 140 12.56 10.30 2.57
CA LEU A 140 13.34 9.82 1.42
C LEU A 140 14.50 8.91 1.85
N ALA A 141 15.01 9.07 3.08
CA ALA A 141 16.04 8.19 3.63
C ALA A 141 15.50 6.77 3.84
N TRP A 142 14.28 6.63 4.37
CA TRP A 142 13.60 5.34 4.46
C TRP A 142 13.45 4.68 3.09
N TRP A 143 12.98 5.42 2.08
CA TRP A 143 12.89 4.90 0.70
C TRP A 143 14.24 4.44 0.14
N LYS A 144 15.32 5.19 0.39
CA LYS A 144 16.67 4.77 -0.01
C LYS A 144 17.08 3.46 0.66
N LYS A 145 16.79 3.28 1.96
CA LYS A 145 17.09 2.02 2.66
C LYS A 145 16.32 0.84 2.08
N ILE A 146 15.02 1.01 1.81
CA ILE A 146 14.20 -0.02 1.16
C ILE A 146 14.74 -0.36 -0.23
N LEU A 147 15.08 0.65 -1.05
CA LEU A 147 15.60 0.43 -2.40
C LEU A 147 16.99 -0.21 -2.42
N GLN A 148 17.82 0.03 -1.40
CA GLN A 148 19.14 -0.55 -1.24
C GLN A 148 19.12 -1.89 -0.48
N ASN A 149 17.93 -2.43 -0.16
CA ASN A 149 17.75 -3.62 0.67
C ASN A 149 18.44 -3.54 2.04
N LEU A 150 18.61 -2.32 2.58
CA LEU A 150 19.17 -2.08 3.92
C LEU A 150 18.12 -2.22 5.02
N GLU A 151 16.85 -2.06 4.67
CA GLU A 151 15.72 -2.20 5.58
C GLU A 151 14.64 -3.03 4.87
N GLU A 152 14.02 -3.96 5.58
CA GLU A 152 12.94 -4.77 5.04
C GLU A 152 11.59 -4.07 5.20
N LEU A 153 10.71 -4.22 4.20
CA LEU A 153 9.34 -3.66 4.25
C LEU A 153 8.51 -4.16 5.43
N VAL A 154 8.75 -5.42 5.79
CA VAL A 154 8.07 -6.11 6.87
C VAL A 154 9.14 -6.84 7.67
N SER A 155 9.38 -6.38 8.89
CA SER A 155 10.32 -6.98 9.83
C SER A 155 9.67 -8.19 10.47
N ILE A 156 10.21 -9.38 10.19
CA ILE A 156 9.69 -10.62 10.80
C ILE A 156 9.94 -10.59 12.30
N GLU A 157 11.09 -10.08 12.76
CA GLU A 157 11.46 -10.08 14.18
C GLU A 157 10.47 -9.28 15.04
N ASP A 158 10.07 -8.10 14.56
CA ASP A 158 9.14 -7.23 15.29
C ASP A 158 7.69 -7.73 15.22
N GLU A 159 7.33 -8.37 14.12
CA GLU A 159 5.94 -8.77 13.84
C GLU A 159 5.62 -10.21 14.25
N LEU A 160 6.63 -11.05 14.44
CA LEU A 160 6.48 -12.46 14.80
C LEU A 160 5.81 -12.62 16.17
N ILE A 161 6.22 -11.85 17.18
CA ILE A 161 5.69 -11.98 18.53
C ILE A 161 4.19 -11.59 18.60
N PRO A 162 3.76 -10.42 18.07
CA PRO A 162 2.34 -10.09 17.97
C PRO A 162 1.53 -11.12 17.17
N PHE A 163 2.11 -11.65 16.08
CA PHE A 163 1.47 -12.66 15.24
C PHE A 163 1.27 -13.99 15.96
N LEU A 164 2.29 -14.49 16.68
CA LEU A 164 2.20 -15.72 17.46
C LEU A 164 1.23 -15.59 18.64
N SER A 165 1.18 -14.41 19.26
CA SER A 165 0.30 -14.15 20.41
C SER A 165 -1.17 -14.06 20.00
N THR A 166 -1.46 -13.36 18.89
CA THR A 166 -2.85 -13.10 18.44
C THR A 166 -2.95 -13.08 16.90
N PRO A 167 -2.90 -14.24 16.24
CA PRO A 167 -2.81 -14.32 14.77
C PRO A 167 -4.03 -13.76 14.03
N GLU A 168 -5.22 -13.89 14.62
CA GLU A 168 -6.47 -13.40 14.02
C GLU A 168 -6.61 -11.89 14.13
N SER A 169 -6.30 -11.31 15.29
CA SER A 169 -6.32 -9.85 15.50
C SER A 169 -5.25 -9.15 14.67
N PHE A 170 -4.04 -9.73 14.62
CA PHE A 170 -2.95 -9.25 13.78
C PHE A 170 -3.33 -9.25 12.29
N SER A 171 -3.99 -10.32 11.83
CA SER A 171 -4.48 -10.43 10.46
C SER A 171 -5.57 -9.41 10.12
N LYS A 172 -6.45 -9.06 11.07
CA LYS A 172 -7.54 -8.10 10.84
C LYS A 172 -7.07 -6.65 10.81
N GLY A 173 -5.98 -6.32 11.51
CA GLY A 173 -5.42 -4.97 11.56
C GLY A 173 -4.58 -4.58 10.36
N LYS A 174 -4.26 -5.51 9.45
CA LYS A 174 -3.37 -5.29 8.31
C LYS A 174 -4.11 -5.36 6.98
N GLU A 175 -3.67 -4.53 6.04
CA GLU A 175 -4.11 -4.63 4.65
C GLU A 175 -3.71 -5.98 4.03
N ALA A 176 -4.53 -6.46 3.09
CA ALA A 176 -4.35 -7.77 2.47
C ALA A 176 -2.96 -7.97 1.84
N ASP A 177 -2.40 -6.91 1.24
CA ASP A 177 -1.10 -6.98 0.57
C ASP A 177 0.06 -7.08 1.57
N VAL A 178 0.01 -6.28 2.66
CA VAL A 178 1.01 -6.34 3.74
C VAL A 178 0.97 -7.71 4.42
N LYS A 179 -0.24 -8.22 4.66
CA LYS A 179 -0.45 -9.55 5.24
C LYS A 179 0.12 -10.64 4.34
N ARG A 180 -0.16 -10.58 3.04
CA ARG A 180 0.35 -11.54 2.06
C ARG A 180 1.88 -11.55 2.03
N LEU A 181 2.51 -10.37 1.99
CA LEU A 181 3.96 -10.26 1.99
C LEU A 181 4.59 -10.86 3.27
N PHE A 182 3.95 -10.66 4.42
CA PHE A 182 4.36 -11.27 5.68
C PHE A 182 4.22 -12.80 5.66
N GLU A 183 3.10 -13.32 5.15
CA GLU A 183 2.86 -14.76 5.03
C GLU A 183 3.86 -15.43 4.08
N GLU A 184 4.13 -14.83 2.91
CA GLU A 184 5.13 -15.31 1.95
C GLU A 184 6.51 -15.42 2.62
N LYS A 185 6.94 -14.38 3.34
CA LYS A 185 8.20 -14.41 4.11
C LYS A 185 8.25 -15.51 5.18
N LEU A 186 7.18 -15.70 5.94
CA LEU A 186 7.12 -16.76 6.96
C LEU A 186 7.19 -18.15 6.32
N VAL A 187 6.49 -18.35 5.21
CA VAL A 187 6.47 -19.63 4.49
C VAL A 187 7.83 -19.94 3.86
N ASP A 188 8.52 -18.92 3.34
CA ASP A 188 9.89 -19.03 2.85
C ASP A 188 10.86 -19.41 3.99
N LEU A 189 10.74 -18.82 5.18
CA LEU A 189 11.52 -19.23 6.36
C LEU A 189 11.24 -20.67 6.81
N LEU A 190 10.02 -21.15 6.60
CA LEU A 190 9.65 -22.54 6.86
C LEU A 190 10.20 -23.49 5.78
N GLY A 191 10.66 -22.98 4.65
CA GLY A 191 11.09 -23.74 3.48
C GLY A 191 9.94 -24.43 2.76
N GLN A 192 8.73 -23.88 2.85
CA GLN A 192 7.52 -24.40 2.21
C GLN A 192 7.15 -23.54 1.01
N THR A 193 6.36 -24.07 0.08
CA THR A 193 5.76 -23.26 -0.99
C THR A 193 4.57 -22.47 -0.44
N TYR A 194 4.41 -21.21 -0.89
CA TYR A 194 3.30 -20.37 -0.46
C TYR A 194 1.95 -21.07 -0.69
N ARG A 195 1.20 -21.23 0.40
CA ARG A 195 -0.15 -21.77 0.41
C ARG A 195 -1.02 -20.90 1.28
N LYS A 196 -2.24 -20.63 0.81
CA LYS A 196 -3.23 -19.86 1.56
C LYS A 196 -3.72 -20.70 2.75
N VAL A 197 -3.20 -20.41 3.93
CA VAL A 197 -3.46 -21.16 5.17
C VAL A 197 -4.06 -20.20 6.20
N PRO A 198 -4.99 -20.65 7.05
CA PRO A 198 -5.49 -19.81 8.13
C PRO A 198 -4.35 -19.32 9.03
N ALA A 199 -4.39 -18.04 9.42
CA ALA A 199 -3.35 -17.40 10.23
C ALA A 199 -3.03 -18.18 11.52
N LYS A 200 -4.04 -18.80 12.13
CA LYS A 200 -3.89 -19.65 13.32
C LYS A 200 -3.05 -20.90 13.06
N THR A 201 -3.30 -21.57 11.93
CA THR A 201 -2.54 -22.76 11.53
C THR A 201 -1.10 -22.39 11.19
N LEU A 202 -0.89 -21.27 10.48
CA LEU A 202 0.46 -20.78 10.18
C LEU A 202 1.22 -20.43 11.48
N ALA A 203 0.58 -19.76 12.44
CA ALA A 203 1.21 -19.45 13.73
C ALA A 203 1.60 -20.70 14.52
N ILE A 204 0.77 -21.76 14.51
CA ILE A 204 1.10 -23.04 15.14
C ILE A 204 2.32 -23.68 14.47
N GLU A 205 2.34 -23.73 13.13
CA GLU A 205 3.46 -24.31 12.37
C GLU A 205 4.78 -23.58 12.63
N VAL A 206 4.74 -22.24 12.64
CA VAL A 206 5.90 -21.39 12.97
C VAL A 206 6.35 -21.64 14.41
N SER A 207 5.43 -21.61 15.37
CA SER A 207 5.73 -21.86 16.78
C SER A 207 6.34 -23.26 17.02
N SER A 208 5.77 -24.29 16.40
CA SER A 208 6.28 -25.66 16.48
C SER A 208 7.68 -25.76 15.89
N LYS A 209 7.97 -25.12 14.76
CA LYS A 209 9.29 -25.16 14.12
C LYS A 209 10.34 -24.41 14.93
N ILE A 210 10.00 -23.26 15.51
CA ILE A 210 10.86 -22.51 16.43
C ILE A 210 11.16 -23.35 17.67
N THR A 211 10.13 -23.89 18.31
CA THR A 211 10.26 -24.71 19.53
C THR A 211 11.08 -25.97 19.26
N ALA A 212 10.88 -26.63 18.12
CA ALA A 212 11.67 -27.80 17.72
C ALA A 212 13.16 -27.45 17.54
N LYS A 213 13.48 -26.33 16.87
CA LYS A 213 14.86 -25.86 16.72
C LYS A 213 15.51 -25.54 18.07
N ILE A 214 14.80 -24.84 18.96
CA ILE A 214 15.31 -24.51 20.30
C ILE A 214 15.55 -25.79 21.12
N CYS A 215 14.61 -26.75 21.07
CA CYS A 215 14.74 -28.02 21.78
C CYS A 215 15.94 -28.84 21.27
N PHE A 216 16.18 -28.87 19.95
CA PHE A 216 17.38 -29.47 19.36
C PHE A 216 18.67 -28.78 19.80
N ALA A 217 18.68 -27.44 19.85
CA ALA A 217 19.86 -26.69 20.28
C ALA A 217 20.19 -26.93 21.76
N LEU A 218 19.17 -26.96 22.63
CA LEU A 218 19.33 -27.26 24.06
C LEU A 218 19.78 -28.69 24.30
N SER A 219 19.21 -29.67 23.58
CA SER A 219 19.63 -31.07 23.71
C SER A 219 21.06 -31.30 23.21
N ALA A 220 21.46 -30.65 22.11
CA ALA A 220 22.83 -30.67 21.62
C ALA A 220 23.81 -30.00 22.60
N SER A 221 23.45 -28.86 23.21
CA SER A 221 24.26 -28.18 24.22
C SER A 221 24.44 -29.01 25.49
N LEU A 222 23.37 -29.65 25.98
CA LEU A 222 23.41 -30.56 27.13
C LEU A 222 24.30 -31.78 26.86
N TYR A 223 24.26 -32.32 25.63
CA TYR A 223 25.15 -33.39 25.21
C TYR A 223 26.62 -32.94 25.17
N PHE A 224 26.88 -31.75 24.62
CA PHE A 224 28.24 -31.21 24.52
C PHE A 224 28.86 -30.95 25.90
N GLN A 225 28.07 -30.43 26.85
CA GLN A 225 28.52 -30.14 28.20
C GLN A 225 28.80 -31.44 29.01
N LYS A 226 28.00 -32.49 28.80
CA LYS A 226 28.25 -33.82 29.39
C LYS A 226 29.47 -34.53 28.78
N CYS A 227 29.78 -34.30 27.51
CA CYS A 227 30.93 -34.92 26.84
C CYS A 227 32.27 -34.21 27.10
N PHE A 228 32.27 -32.88 27.32
CA PHE A 228 33.50 -32.09 27.48
C PHE A 228 33.84 -31.66 28.91
N TYR A 229 32.87 -31.67 29.84
CA TYR A 229 33.13 -31.46 31.27
C TYR A 229 32.54 -32.65 32.06
N PRO A 230 33.24 -33.80 32.09
CA PRO A 230 32.93 -34.81 33.09
C PRO A 230 33.20 -34.19 34.46
N LEU A 231 32.13 -34.05 35.26
CA LEU A 231 32.24 -33.70 36.68
C LEU A 231 33.20 -34.70 37.33
N THR A 232 34.39 -34.21 37.73
CA THR A 232 35.29 -34.89 38.65
C THR A 232 34.73 -34.88 40.08
#